data_AF-A0A939AU37-F1
#
_entry.id   AF-A0A939AU37-F1
#
_cell.length_a   1.000
_cell.length_b   1.000
_cell.length_c   1.000
_cell.angle_alpha   90.00
_cell.angle_beta   90.00
_cell.angle_gamma   90.00
#
_symmetry.space_group_name_H-M   'P 1'
#
loop_
_entity.id
_entity.type
_entity.pdbx_description
1 polymer ?
#
loop_
_entity_poly.entity_id
_entity_poly.type
_entity_poly.pdbx_seq_one_letter_code
_entity_poly.pdbx_strand_id
1 'polypeptide(L)' 'MTTPAPESADVSYRSHLFTLRLWAEALGDGQHTWRGKVTHVLSGETHYFREWRELMGFLWDALQSSRAEAASEE' A
#
# COMPACT_ATOMS: atom_id res chain seq x y z
N MET A 1 17.84 -38.99 -23.07
CA MET A 1 18.17 -37.61 -22.67
C MET A 1 16.87 -36.91 -22.37
N THR A 2 16.51 -36.78 -21.09
CA THR A 2 15.33 -36.02 -20.67
C THR A 2 15.78 -34.60 -20.41
N THR A 3 15.33 -33.66 -21.24
CA THR A 3 15.49 -32.22 -21.00
C THR A 3 14.68 -31.85 -19.76
N PRO A 4 15.28 -31.27 -18.70
CA PRO A 4 14.48 -30.75 -17.60
C PRO A 4 13.63 -29.60 -18.11
N ALA A 5 12.34 -29.58 -17.74
CA ALA A 5 11.48 -28.43 -17.95
C ALA A 5 12.12 -27.20 -17.29
N PRO A 6 11.98 -25.98 -17.86
CA PRO A 6 12.42 -24.78 -17.16
C PRO A 6 11.69 -24.77 -15.82
N GLU A 7 12.46 -24.82 -14.72
CA GLU A 7 11.95 -24.58 -13.38
C GLU A 7 11.09 -23.33 -13.46
N SER A 8 9.84 -23.46 -13.02
CA SER A 8 8.88 -22.37 -12.91
C SER A 8 9.62 -21.19 -12.31
N ALA A 9 9.95 -20.18 -13.12
CA ALA A 9 10.47 -18.94 -12.60
C ALA A 9 9.40 -18.47 -11.62
N ASP A 10 9.73 -18.50 -10.33
CA ASP A 10 8.84 -18.05 -9.27
C ASP A 10 8.64 -16.56 -9.51
N VAL A 11 7.59 -16.22 -10.26
CA VAL A 11 7.19 -14.83 -10.47
C VAL A 11 6.61 -14.39 -9.14
N SER A 12 7.50 -13.97 -8.24
CA SER A 12 7.13 -13.43 -6.95
C SER A 12 6.40 -12.11 -7.19
N TYR A 13 5.07 -12.16 -7.14
CA TYR A 13 4.23 -10.97 -7.20
C TYR A 13 4.45 -10.16 -5.92
N ARG A 14 5.33 -9.16 -5.97
CA ARG A 14 5.51 -8.20 -4.86
C ARG A 14 4.17 -7.56 -4.55
N SER A 15 3.63 -7.92 -3.39
CA SER A 15 2.31 -7.51 -2.93
C SER A 15 2.46 -6.69 -1.66
N HIS A 16 1.65 -5.62 -1.55
CA HIS A 16 1.63 -4.76 -0.37
C HIS A 16 0.32 -4.94 0.36
N LEU A 17 0.38 -5.10 1.69
CA LEU A 17 -0.80 -5.21 2.53
C LEU A 17 -0.96 -3.92 3.34
N PHE A 18 -2.18 -3.39 3.34
CA PHE A 18 -2.53 -2.20 4.10
C PHE A 18 -3.76 -2.46 4.97
N THR A 19 -3.82 -1.78 6.10
CA THR A 19 -5.04 -1.66 6.90
C THR A 19 -5.62 -0.26 6.71
N LEU A 20 -6.91 -0.17 6.47
CA LEU A 20 -7.63 1.08 6.25
C LEU A 20 -8.71 1.25 7.31
N ARG A 21 -8.70 2.40 7.98
CA ARG A 21 -9.74 2.81 8.93
C ARG A 21 -10.35 4.12 8.46
N LEU A 22 -11.68 4.15 8.35
CA LEU A 22 -12.47 5.34 8.03
C LEU A 22 -13.44 5.62 9.17
N TRP A 23 -13.61 6.88 9.52
CA TRP A 23 -14.60 7.30 10.51
C TRP A 23 -15.08 8.71 10.23
N ALA A 24 -16.36 8.96 10.56
CA ALA A 24 -16.90 10.31 10.62
C ALA A 24 -16.47 10.95 11.94
N GLU A 25 -15.97 12.18 11.88
CA GLU A 25 -15.69 13.03 13.03
C GLU A 25 -16.71 14.17 13.04
N ALA A 26 -17.35 14.42 14.18
CA ALA A 26 -18.32 15.49 14.33
C ALA A 26 -17.58 16.82 14.53
N LEU A 27 -17.93 17.83 13.74
CA LEU A 27 -17.36 19.18 13.81
C LEU A 27 -18.16 20.15 14.68
N GLY A 28 -19.34 19.74 15.15
CA GLY A 28 -20.37 20.64 15.69
C GLY A 28 -21.42 20.99 14.65
N ASP A 29 -22.56 21.53 15.08
CA ASP A 29 -23.67 21.99 14.22
C ASP A 29 -24.23 20.94 13.23
N GLY A 30 -24.15 19.66 13.60
CA GLY A 30 -24.63 18.55 12.76
C GLY A 30 -23.74 18.25 11.54
N GLN A 31 -22.57 18.88 11.43
CA GLN A 31 -21.61 18.61 10.37
C GLN A 31 -20.69 17.44 10.74
N HIS A 32 -20.48 16.55 9.77
CA HIS A 32 -19.56 15.42 9.86
C HIS A 32 -18.48 15.55 8.79
N THR A 33 -17.22 15.40 9.18
CA THR A 33 -16.07 15.28 8.28
C THR A 33 -15.59 13.84 8.28
N TRP A 34 -15.30 13.30 7.10
CA TRP A 34 -14.66 12.00 7.00
C TRP A 34 -13.17 12.12 7.26
N ARG A 35 -12.67 11.21 8.10
CA ARG A 35 -11.24 11.01 8.30
C ARG A 35 -10.86 9.58 8.00
N GLY A 36 -9.62 9.42 7.58
CA GLY A 36 -9.03 8.15 7.28
C GLY A 36 -7.64 7.99 7.88
N LYS A 37 -7.28 6.73 8.09
CA LYS A 37 -5.95 6.28 8.47
C LYS A 37 -5.64 5.04 7.66
N VAL A 38 -4.51 5.06 6.96
CA VAL A 38 -3.94 3.89 6.29
C VAL A 38 -2.63 3.52 6.97
N THR A 39 -2.41 2.23 7.19
CA THR A 39 -1.14 1.71 7.74
C THR A 39 -0.66 0.57 6.85
N HIS A 40 0.56 0.68 6.34
CA HIS A 40 1.24 -0.41 5.63
C HIS A 40 1.67 -1.48 6.63
N VAL A 41 1.24 -2.73 6.42
CA VAL A 41 1.36 -3.80 7.41
C VAL A 41 2.81 -4.20 7.65
N LEU A 42 3.62 -4.25 6.59
CA LEU A 42 5.01 -4.72 6.70
C LEU A 42 5.95 -3.64 7.23
N SER A 43 5.84 -2.39 6.77
CA SER A 43 6.70 -1.30 7.26
C SER A 43 6.21 -0.65 8.55
N GLY A 44 4.92 -0.80 8.89
CA GLY A 44 4.28 -0.08 10.00
C GLY A 44 4.01 1.40 9.70
N GLU A 45 4.41 1.89 8.54
CA GLU A 45 4.22 3.28 8.14
C GLU A 45 2.73 3.62 8.10
N THR A 46 2.38 4.76 8.66
CA THR A 46 1.00 5.17 8.86
C THR A 46 0.78 6.57 8.32
N HIS A 47 -0.27 6.73 7.52
CA HIS A 47 -0.69 8.02 6.98
C HIS A 47 -2.15 8.32 7.36
N TYR A 48 -2.37 9.50 7.95
CA TYR A 48 -3.71 10.03 8.19
C TYR A 48 -4.11 10.92 7.03
N PHE A 49 -5.34 10.78 6.53
CA PHE A 49 -5.80 11.55 5.39
C PHE A 49 -7.25 12.01 5.57
N ARG A 50 -7.62 13.05 4.83
CA ARG A 50 -9.02 13.53 4.73
C ARG A 50 -9.58 13.39 3.32
N GLU A 51 -8.70 13.48 2.33
CA GLU A 51 -9.04 13.39 0.92
C GLU A 51 -8.58 12.08 0.31
N TRP A 52 -9.34 11.57 -0.65
CA TRP A 52 -9.01 10.30 -1.33
C TRP A 52 -7.73 10.36 -2.15
N ARG A 53 -7.36 11.56 -2.63
CA ARG A 53 -6.12 11.78 -3.37
C ARG A 53 -4.88 11.50 -2.52
N GLU A 54 -4.92 11.82 -1.23
CA GLU A 54 -3.81 11.58 -0.30
C GLU A 54 -3.59 10.06 -0.08
N LEU A 55 -4.68 9.30 0.05
CA LEU A 55 -4.61 7.83 0.13
C LEU A 55 -3.99 7.24 -1.14
N MET A 56 -4.46 7.66 -2.31
CA MET A 56 -3.93 7.17 -3.59
C MET A 56 -2.45 7.49 -3.77
N GLY A 57 -1.99 8.66 -3.33
CA GLY A 57 -0.57 9.02 -3.33
C GLY A 57 0.26 8.05 -2.48
N PHE A 58 -0.16 7.82 -1.23
CA PHE A 58 0.51 6.88 -0.33
C PHE A 58 0.63 5.46 -0.89
N LEU A 59 -0.46 4.93 -1.48
CA LEU A 59 -0.45 3.60 -2.10
C LEU A 59 0.47 3.54 -3.32
N TRP A 60 0.50 4.62 -4.13
CA TRP A 60 1.36 4.70 -5.30
C TRP A 60 2.84 4.73 -4.91
N ASP A 61 3.20 5.53 -3.91
CA ASP A 61 4.57 5.62 -3.42
C ASP A 61 5.07 4.27 -2.89
N ALA A 62 4.23 3.54 -2.15
CA ALA A 62 4.57 2.19 -1.68
C ALA A 62 4.87 1.22 -2.84
N LEU A 63 4.12 1.30 -3.94
CA LEU A 63 4.36 0.50 -5.15
C LEU A 63 5.66 0.88 -5.88
N GLN A 64 6.05 2.16 -5.85
CA GLN A 64 7.31 2.60 -6.47
C GLN A 64 8.52 2.23 -5.61
N SER A 65 8.43 2.35 -4.29
CA SER A 65 9.51 1.99 -3.37
C SER A 65 9.90 0.52 -3.48
N SER A 66 8.93 -0.40 -3.58
CA SER A 66 9.27 -1.82 -3.75
C SER A 66 9.89 -2.16 -5.10
N ARG A 67 9.67 -1.35 -6.13
CA ARG A 67 10.37 -1.49 -7.42
C ARG A 67 11.79 -0.96 -7.35
N ALA A 68 12.02 0.13 -6.61
CA ALA A 68 13.35 0.72 -6.43
C ALA A 68 14.29 -0.20 -5.63
N GLU A 69 13.77 -0.87 -4.59
CA GLU A 69 14.54 -1.88 -3.84
C GLU A 69 14.93 -3.07 -4.72
N ALA A 70 14.02 -3.54 -5.60
CA ALA A 70 14.30 -4.62 -6.56
C ALA A 70 15.45 -4.28 -7.53
N ALA A 71 15.50 -3.03 -8.00
CA ALA A 71 16.53 -2.57 -8.93
C ALA A 71 17.89 -2.29 -8.26
N SER A 72 17.93 -2.30 -6.92
CA SER A 72 19.15 -2.05 -6.14
C SER A 72 19.83 -3.34 -5.66
N GLU A 73 19.20 -4.50 -5.86
CA GLU A 73 19.74 -5.84 -5.57
C GLU A 73 20.31 -6.55 -6.81
N GLU A 74 20.41 -5.86 -7.95
CA GLU A 74 20.92 -6.38 -9.24
C GLU A 74 22.33 -5.87 -9.57
#